data_AF-A0AAD6U8T2-F1
#
_entry.id   AF-A0AAD6U8T2-F1
#
_cell.length_a   1.000
_cell.length_b   1.000
_cell.length_c   1.000
_cell.angle_alpha   90.00
_cell.angle_beta   90.00
_cell.angle_gamma   90.00
#
_symmetry.space_group_name_H-M   'P 1'
#
loop_
_entity.id
_entity.type
_entity.pdbx_description
1 polymer ?
#
loop_
_entity_poly.entity_id
_entity_poly.type
_entity_poly.pdbx_seq_one_letter_code
_entity_poly.pdbx_strand_id
1 'polypeptide(L)'
;MSRLPEIPPELLQVICLCLDALSIVRLSQVSRQFHRLLQDSSALQYNIQLELAGLCDGQAVAASAARLELLKVYQAAWASFEWTQSNSTRVESEGNLWELVGNVLAMYRPERGFSFTRIPSPIRNVPSAQWSVPDVPISVKDFSMDLSQDLLLVVEFDEEKSATVVHLLSLQTGQAHPSARNPLLARLIQMNMPGPSSFQIRIFGEYIGVMAEDFDDDVELLIWNWKSATLKKHMRRADITSFAFLDSQRLLIAGLTTDLQPELRVLDIKGHISDMTGYVSFRLPALSRPLQDVTEIDMRIQTEPAPSWPAGCNMDEPFAVSHTDRLFVVSLRRWEAFQATEPTFMLCFLLSTLRDMMERSHDGGENRTVFTWGHWGPHGTRMLRVAQLPDPWVCFVYGQRCLLQTDRTRCKILDFNPLSPSPDRMIDERTVDKRRRLFLHPVTTSAPFTLTSVDIAPSAAVMLAEDAIVAVSTDEDAFTIFSV
;
A
#
# COMPACT_ATOMS: atom_id res chain seq x y z
N MET A 1 42.41 25.84 -9.22
CA MET A 1 42.98 24.50 -9.46
C MET A 1 42.10 23.48 -8.74
N SER A 2 41.32 22.70 -9.48
CA SER A 2 40.40 21.70 -8.94
C SER A 2 41.19 20.49 -8.41
N ARG A 3 41.21 20.28 -7.09
CA ARG A 3 41.93 19.19 -6.39
C ARG A 3 41.26 17.80 -6.53
N LEU A 4 40.16 17.70 -7.27
CA LEU A 4 39.44 16.43 -7.46
C LEU A 4 40.27 15.28 -8.07
N PRO A 5 41.21 15.51 -9.02
CA PRO A 5 42.02 14.43 -9.59
C PRO A 5 43.00 13.76 -8.61
N GLU A 6 43.24 14.37 -7.44
CA GLU A 6 44.19 13.87 -6.43
C GLU A 6 43.53 12.91 -5.44
N ILE A 7 42.20 12.75 -5.48
CA ILE A 7 41.48 11.86 -4.56
C ILE A 7 41.61 10.40 -5.07
N PRO A 8 42.04 9.46 -4.20
CA PRO A 8 42.09 8.04 -4.52
C PRO A 8 40.74 7.49 -5.04
N PRO A 9 40.74 6.57 -6.02
CA PRO A 9 39.51 5.98 -6.57
C PRO A 9 38.57 5.37 -5.53
N GLU A 10 39.11 4.78 -4.46
CA GLU A 10 38.35 4.16 -3.38
C GLU A 10 37.55 5.21 -2.59
N LEU A 11 38.15 6.38 -2.35
CA LEU A 11 37.47 7.49 -1.67
C LEU A 11 36.42 8.13 -2.59
N LEU A 12 36.71 8.24 -3.89
CA LEU A 12 35.71 8.69 -4.86
C LEU A 12 34.51 7.73 -4.93
N GLN A 13 34.76 6.42 -4.82
CA GLN A 13 33.68 5.43 -4.79
C GLN A 13 32.80 5.62 -3.56
N VAL A 14 33.41 5.77 -2.37
CA VAL A 14 32.67 6.02 -1.12
C VAL A 14 31.84 7.31 -1.22
N ILE A 15 32.42 8.39 -1.78
CA ILE A 15 31.70 9.65 -2.00
C ILE A 15 30.51 9.43 -2.93
N CYS A 16 30.70 8.73 -4.05
CA CYS A 16 29.62 8.46 -4.99
C CYS A 16 28.51 7.58 -4.37
N LEU A 17 28.85 6.64 -3.49
CA LEU A 17 27.86 5.82 -2.77
C LEU A 17 26.99 6.63 -1.78
N CYS A 18 27.35 7.87 -1.47
CA CYS A 18 26.55 8.78 -0.66
C CYS A 18 25.66 9.72 -1.50
N LEU A 19 25.67 9.60 -2.83
CA LEU A 19 24.89 10.43 -3.74
C LEU A 19 23.72 9.63 -4.33
N ASP A 20 22.69 10.34 -4.77
CA ASP A 20 21.59 9.74 -5.55
C ASP A 20 22.04 9.34 -6.96
N ALA A 21 21.34 8.39 -7.56
CA ALA A 21 21.64 7.83 -8.87
C ALA A 21 21.75 8.91 -9.96
N LEU A 22 20.86 9.91 -9.94
CA LEU A 22 20.89 11.00 -10.93
C LEU A 22 22.15 11.85 -10.78
N SER A 23 22.56 12.15 -9.54
CA SER A 23 23.81 12.85 -9.25
C SER A 23 25.03 12.06 -9.71
N ILE A 24 25.07 10.74 -9.48
CA ILE A 24 26.19 9.89 -9.96
C ILE A 24 26.25 9.89 -11.49
N VAL A 25 25.11 9.73 -12.17
CA VAL A 25 25.04 9.77 -13.64
C VAL A 25 25.49 11.12 -14.17
N ARG A 26 25.04 12.23 -13.58
CA ARG A 26 25.50 13.59 -13.95
C ARG A 26 27.00 13.77 -13.77
N LEU A 27 27.57 13.29 -12.66
CA LEU A 27 29.03 13.33 -12.43
C LEU A 27 29.79 12.54 -13.50
N SER A 28 29.27 11.39 -13.93
CA SER A 28 29.87 10.58 -14.98
C SER A 28 29.89 11.28 -16.35
N GLN A 29 28.95 12.20 -16.60
CA GLN A 29 28.89 12.95 -17.87
C GLN A 29 29.91 14.09 -17.94
N VAL A 30 30.34 14.63 -16.80
CA VAL A 30 31.25 15.78 -16.73
C VAL A 30 32.72 15.40 -16.47
N SER A 31 33.01 14.14 -16.12
CA SER A 31 34.35 13.68 -15.77
C SER A 31 34.63 12.26 -16.25
N ARG A 32 35.74 12.09 -16.97
CA ARG A 32 36.23 10.76 -17.40
C ARG A 32 36.64 9.88 -16.23
N GLN A 33 37.10 10.46 -15.12
CA GLN A 33 37.48 9.71 -13.93
C GLN A 33 36.25 9.09 -13.27
N PHE A 34 35.19 9.88 -13.07
CA PHE A 34 33.92 9.37 -12.55
C PHE A 34 33.24 8.41 -13.52
N HIS A 35 33.35 8.65 -14.83
CA HIS A 35 32.83 7.73 -15.84
C HIS A 35 33.49 6.34 -15.75
N ARG A 36 34.82 6.27 -15.64
CA ARG A 36 35.53 4.99 -15.45
C ARG A 36 35.16 4.33 -14.12
N LEU A 37 35.11 5.11 -13.05
CA LEU A 37 34.74 4.61 -11.73
C LEU A 37 33.34 3.96 -11.74
N LEU A 38 32.38 4.57 -12.44
CA LEU A 38 31.04 4.02 -12.65
C LEU A 38 31.07 2.70 -13.45
N GLN A 39 31.90 2.61 -14.49
CA GLN A 39 32.00 1.42 -15.32
C GLN A 39 32.70 0.25 -14.63
N ASP A 40 33.68 0.54 -13.78
CA ASP A 40 34.52 -0.48 -13.14
C ASP A 40 33.95 -0.93 -11.77
N SER A 41 33.12 -0.10 -11.12
CA SER A 41 32.56 -0.40 -9.80
C SER A 41 31.17 -1.05 -9.88
N SER A 42 31.11 -2.35 -9.63
CA SER A 42 29.84 -3.08 -9.48
C SER A 42 29.00 -2.56 -8.32
N ALA A 43 29.60 -2.00 -7.27
CA ALA A 43 28.88 -1.41 -6.15
C ALA A 43 28.12 -0.13 -6.56
N LEU A 44 28.74 0.74 -7.36
CA LEU A 44 28.06 1.93 -7.88
C LEU A 44 26.96 1.56 -8.86
N GLN A 45 27.23 0.61 -9.77
CA GLN A 45 26.22 0.12 -10.70
C GLN A 45 25.04 -0.49 -9.96
N TYR A 46 25.31 -1.31 -8.94
CA TYR A 46 24.28 -1.93 -8.13
C TYR A 46 23.41 -0.91 -7.40
N ASN A 47 24.02 0.07 -6.72
CA ASN A 47 23.29 1.12 -6.02
C ASN A 47 22.38 1.94 -6.97
N ILE A 48 22.89 2.31 -8.15
CA ILE A 48 22.09 2.99 -9.18
C ILE A 48 20.92 2.13 -9.64
N GLN A 49 21.16 0.85 -9.91
CA GLN A 49 20.11 -0.05 -10.39
C GLN A 49 19.04 -0.32 -9.32
N LEU A 50 19.41 -0.32 -8.03
CA LEU A 50 18.43 -0.38 -6.94
C LEU A 50 17.52 0.84 -6.95
N GLU A 51 18.09 2.05 -7.01
CA GLU A 51 17.31 3.29 -6.99
C GLU A 51 16.40 3.40 -8.21
N LEU A 52 16.91 3.09 -9.41
CA LEU A 52 16.11 3.08 -10.64
C LEU A 52 14.95 2.07 -10.58
N ALA A 53 15.11 0.97 -9.84
CA ALA A 53 14.06 -0.03 -9.65
C ALA A 53 13.12 0.24 -8.47
N GLY A 54 13.36 1.30 -7.69
CA GLY A 54 12.61 1.57 -6.47
C GLY A 54 12.86 0.54 -5.37
N LEU A 55 14.08 0.00 -5.29
CA LEU A 55 14.51 -1.00 -4.32
C LEU A 55 15.54 -0.44 -3.33
N CYS A 56 15.67 -1.06 -2.16
CA CYS A 56 16.72 -0.82 -1.18
C CYS A 56 17.61 -2.06 -1.01
N ASP A 57 18.87 -1.84 -0.61
CA ASP A 57 19.84 -2.92 -0.37
C ASP A 57 19.41 -3.77 0.84
N GLY A 58 19.64 -5.08 0.75
CA GLY A 58 19.41 -6.03 1.84
C GLY A 58 20.68 -6.31 2.65
N GLN A 59 20.61 -7.29 3.57
CA GLN A 59 21.77 -7.67 4.39
C GLN A 59 22.52 -8.89 3.85
N ALA A 60 22.17 -9.38 2.65
CA ALA A 60 22.87 -10.52 2.05
C ALA A 60 24.38 -10.31 1.96
N VAL A 61 25.15 -11.31 2.39
CA VAL A 61 26.62 -11.31 2.43
C VAL A 61 27.27 -11.40 1.03
N ALA A 62 26.46 -11.40 -0.04
CA ALA A 62 26.95 -11.54 -1.41
C ALA A 62 27.70 -10.29 -1.92
N ALA A 63 28.68 -10.51 -2.81
CA ALA A 63 29.37 -9.42 -3.51
C ALA A 63 28.40 -8.60 -4.38
N SER A 64 28.62 -7.29 -4.50
CA SER A 64 27.75 -6.38 -5.26
C SER A 64 27.54 -6.81 -6.71
N ALA A 65 28.56 -7.42 -7.34
CA ALA A 65 28.44 -7.94 -8.70
C ALA A 65 27.40 -9.07 -8.81
N ALA A 66 27.38 -10.00 -7.84
CA ALA A 66 26.39 -11.08 -7.82
C ALA A 66 24.99 -10.54 -7.55
N ARG A 67 24.85 -9.58 -6.61
CA ARG A 67 23.58 -8.90 -6.33
C ARG A 67 23.05 -8.11 -7.53
N LEU A 68 23.94 -7.47 -8.29
CA LEU A 68 23.60 -6.78 -9.53
C LEU A 68 23.04 -7.72 -10.61
N GLU A 69 23.64 -8.89 -10.79
CA GLU A 69 23.10 -9.88 -11.72
C GLU A 69 21.73 -10.41 -11.28
N LEU A 70 21.54 -10.71 -9.99
CA LEU A 70 20.23 -11.09 -9.45
C LEU A 70 19.18 -10.00 -9.67
N LEU A 71 19.55 -8.74 -9.46
CA LEU A 71 18.67 -7.59 -9.68
C LEU A 71 18.23 -7.46 -11.14
N LYS A 72 19.15 -7.65 -12.10
CA LYS A 72 18.81 -7.63 -13.53
C LYS A 72 17.83 -8.75 -13.89
N VAL A 73 18.03 -9.95 -13.35
CA VAL A 73 17.13 -11.09 -13.56
C VAL A 73 15.76 -10.79 -12.95
N TYR A 74 15.70 -10.24 -11.74
CA TYR A 74 14.47 -9.81 -11.07
C TYR A 74 13.68 -8.78 -11.89
N GLN A 75 14.35 -7.73 -12.37
CA GLN A 75 13.73 -6.70 -13.21
C GLN A 75 13.19 -7.28 -14.52
N ALA A 76 13.97 -8.13 -15.19
CA ALA A 76 13.56 -8.77 -16.43
C ALA A 76 12.33 -9.67 -16.22
N ALA A 77 12.27 -10.41 -15.11
CA ALA A 77 11.16 -11.27 -14.78
C ALA A 77 9.86 -10.49 -14.52
N TRP A 78 9.92 -9.34 -13.83
CA TRP A 78 8.76 -8.44 -13.70
C TRP A 78 8.34 -7.78 -15.02
N ALA A 79 9.30 -7.49 -15.91
CA ALA A 79 9.02 -6.81 -17.18
C ALA A 79 8.35 -7.73 -18.23
N SER A 80 8.72 -9.01 -18.28
CA SER A 80 8.14 -9.98 -19.22
C SER A 80 7.02 -10.82 -18.61
N PHE A 81 7.10 -11.12 -17.31
CA PHE A 81 6.22 -12.05 -16.58
C PHE A 81 6.08 -13.45 -17.24
N GLU A 82 6.92 -13.78 -18.22
CA GLU A 82 6.86 -15.05 -18.97
C GLU A 82 7.33 -16.24 -18.13
N TRP A 83 8.18 -16.00 -17.14
CA TRP A 83 8.81 -17.05 -16.32
C TRP A 83 7.87 -17.64 -15.25
N THR A 84 6.87 -16.87 -14.79
CA THR A 84 6.04 -17.20 -13.62
C THR A 84 4.86 -18.13 -13.93
N GLN A 85 4.39 -18.19 -15.19
CA GLN A 85 3.29 -19.08 -15.59
C GLN A 85 3.66 -20.57 -15.48
N SER A 86 4.95 -20.92 -15.60
CA SER A 86 5.41 -22.31 -15.53
C SER A 86 5.63 -22.82 -14.10
N ASN A 87 5.70 -21.91 -13.11
CA ASN A 87 6.07 -22.20 -11.72
C ASN A 87 4.94 -21.87 -10.71
N SER A 88 3.69 -21.82 -11.16
CA SER A 88 2.59 -21.46 -10.28
C SER A 88 2.35 -22.53 -9.20
N THR A 89 2.20 -22.10 -7.95
CA THR A 89 1.85 -23.00 -6.84
C THR A 89 0.39 -22.82 -6.46
N ARG A 90 -0.37 -23.92 -6.36
CA ARG A 90 -1.75 -23.90 -5.85
C ARG A 90 -1.74 -24.11 -4.34
N VAL A 91 -2.44 -23.25 -3.61
CA VAL A 91 -2.68 -23.36 -2.17
C VAL A 91 -4.17 -23.47 -1.94
N GLU A 92 -4.62 -24.50 -1.22
CA GLU A 92 -6.05 -24.68 -0.92
C GLU A 92 -6.51 -23.64 0.11
N SER A 93 -7.61 -22.96 -0.22
CA SER A 93 -8.35 -22.10 0.68
C SER A 93 -9.42 -22.94 1.37
N GLU A 94 -9.16 -23.36 2.61
CA GLU A 94 -10.22 -23.91 3.47
C GLU A 94 -10.61 -22.92 4.59
N GLY A 95 -10.29 -21.62 4.43
CA GLY A 95 -10.49 -20.56 5.42
C GLY A 95 -11.58 -19.56 5.06
N ASN A 96 -12.18 -18.95 6.09
CA ASN A 96 -13.25 -17.95 5.91
C ASN A 96 -12.69 -16.53 5.76
N LEU A 97 -11.48 -16.29 6.29
CA LEU A 97 -10.79 -15.01 6.22
C LEU A 97 -9.37 -15.26 5.73
N TRP A 98 -8.86 -14.34 4.92
CA TRP A 98 -7.50 -14.37 4.39
C TRP A 98 -6.97 -12.94 4.26
N GLU A 99 -5.65 -12.80 4.34
CA GLU A 99 -4.93 -11.52 4.24
C GLU A 99 -3.55 -11.78 3.63
N LEU A 100 -3.07 -10.87 2.78
CA LEU A 100 -1.73 -10.93 2.18
C LEU A 100 -0.91 -9.72 2.64
N VAL A 101 0.11 -9.96 3.48
CA VAL A 101 1.03 -8.93 3.95
C VAL A 101 2.47 -9.39 3.78
N GLY A 102 3.31 -8.58 3.14
CA GLY A 102 4.77 -8.81 3.06
C GLY A 102 5.16 -10.21 2.56
N ASN A 103 4.61 -10.64 1.43
CA ASN A 103 4.81 -11.99 0.85
C ASN A 103 4.31 -13.16 1.72
N VAL A 104 3.51 -12.93 2.76
CA VAL A 104 2.90 -14.00 3.56
C VAL A 104 1.39 -13.98 3.35
N LEU A 105 0.87 -15.10 2.84
CA LEU A 105 -0.56 -15.36 2.79
C LEU A 105 -0.98 -15.98 4.12
N ALA A 106 -1.82 -15.26 4.86
CA ALA A 106 -2.43 -15.71 6.09
C ALA A 106 -3.88 -16.12 5.84
N MET A 107 -4.32 -17.17 6.52
CA MET A 107 -5.69 -17.64 6.47
C MET A 107 -6.16 -18.03 7.87
N TYR A 108 -7.44 -17.81 8.15
CA TYR A 108 -8.06 -18.18 9.42
C TYR A 108 -9.21 -19.17 9.23
N ARG A 109 -9.25 -20.17 10.13
CA ARG A 109 -10.30 -21.19 10.24
C ARG A 109 -10.74 -21.31 11.70
N PRO A 110 -12.04 -21.21 12.01
CA PRO A 110 -12.53 -21.38 13.38
C PRO A 110 -12.06 -22.66 14.07
N GLU A 111 -12.00 -23.78 13.34
CA GLU A 111 -11.64 -25.09 13.91
C GLU A 111 -10.13 -25.40 13.93
N ARG A 112 -9.31 -24.64 13.17
CA ARG A 112 -7.87 -24.91 13.02
C ARG A 112 -6.96 -23.75 13.41
N GLY A 113 -7.51 -22.56 13.66
CA GLY A 113 -6.74 -21.35 13.93
C GLY A 113 -6.17 -20.71 12.66
N PHE A 114 -4.98 -20.11 12.77
CA PHE A 114 -4.32 -19.42 11.66
C PHE A 114 -3.29 -20.31 10.97
N SER A 115 -3.23 -20.23 9.64
CA SER A 115 -2.17 -20.81 8.82
C SER A 115 -1.50 -19.72 7.99
N PHE A 116 -0.17 -19.77 7.91
CA PHE A 116 0.64 -18.80 7.21
C PHE A 116 1.51 -19.49 6.16
N THR A 117 1.56 -18.93 4.96
CA THR A 117 2.42 -19.40 3.87
C THR A 117 3.27 -18.24 3.37
N ARG A 118 4.59 -18.31 3.60
CA ARG A 118 5.55 -17.40 2.98
C ARG A 118 5.74 -17.79 1.53
N ILE A 119 5.44 -16.87 0.63
CA ILE A 119 5.61 -17.01 -0.80
C ILE A 119 7.11 -17.06 -1.11
N PRO A 120 7.61 -18.10 -1.81
CA PRO A 120 9.00 -18.17 -2.20
C PRO A 120 9.32 -17.19 -3.33
N SER A 121 10.57 -16.72 -3.36
CA SER A 121 11.18 -16.06 -4.53
C SER A 121 12.47 -16.77 -4.92
N PRO A 122 12.46 -17.57 -5.99
CA PRO A 122 13.66 -18.23 -6.48
C PRO A 122 14.76 -17.24 -6.88
N ILE A 123 14.41 -16.08 -7.43
CA ILE A 123 15.40 -15.07 -7.84
C ILE A 123 16.07 -14.42 -6.62
N ARG A 124 15.32 -14.10 -5.57
CA ARG A 124 15.88 -13.52 -4.34
C ARG A 124 16.42 -14.55 -3.35
N ASN A 125 16.38 -15.84 -3.71
CA ASN A 125 16.70 -16.98 -2.84
C ASN A 125 15.88 -17.00 -1.54
N VAL A 126 14.61 -16.59 -1.62
CA VAL A 126 13.67 -16.62 -0.49
C VAL A 126 13.01 -17.99 -0.43
N PRO A 127 13.24 -18.77 0.64
CA PRO A 127 12.63 -20.09 0.77
C PRO A 127 11.13 -20.00 1.08
N SER A 128 10.38 -20.99 0.61
CA SER A 128 9.02 -21.21 1.07
C SER A 128 9.04 -21.63 2.55
N ALA A 129 8.10 -21.13 3.33
CA ALA A 129 7.92 -21.51 4.73
C ALA A 129 6.44 -21.54 5.07
N GLN A 130 6.05 -22.48 5.92
CA GLN A 130 4.69 -22.59 6.44
C GLN A 130 4.73 -22.79 7.95
N TRP A 131 3.84 -22.10 8.65
CA TRP A 131 3.64 -22.28 10.08
C TRP A 131 2.17 -22.03 10.41
N SER A 132 1.77 -22.40 11.63
CA SER A 132 0.39 -22.23 12.08
C SER A 132 0.35 -21.81 13.54
N VAL A 133 -0.71 -21.11 13.89
CA VAL A 133 -1.08 -20.77 15.25
C VAL A 133 -2.40 -21.49 15.54
N PRO A 134 -2.35 -22.67 16.20
CA PRO A 134 -3.54 -23.41 16.55
C PRO A 134 -4.27 -22.74 17.73
N ASP A 135 -5.54 -23.12 17.92
CA ASP A 135 -6.34 -22.82 19.12
C ASP A 135 -6.37 -21.33 19.51
N VAL A 136 -7.06 -20.53 18.70
CA VAL A 136 -7.40 -19.15 19.05
C VAL A 136 -8.85 -19.11 19.52
N PRO A 137 -9.13 -19.19 20.85
CA PRO A 137 -10.49 -19.25 21.39
C PRO A 137 -11.16 -17.87 21.39
N ILE A 138 -11.07 -17.18 20.26
CA ILE A 138 -11.57 -15.82 20.03
C ILE A 138 -12.52 -15.89 18.83
N SER A 139 -13.65 -15.20 18.92
CA SER A 139 -14.53 -15.03 17.75
C SER A 139 -13.89 -14.02 16.79
N VAL A 140 -13.03 -14.51 15.91
CA VAL A 140 -12.31 -13.67 14.95
C VAL A 140 -13.29 -13.09 13.94
N LYS A 141 -13.43 -11.76 13.95
CA LYS A 141 -14.21 -11.01 12.97
C LYS A 141 -13.35 -10.55 11.80
N ASP A 142 -12.13 -10.11 12.10
CA ASP A 142 -11.13 -9.70 11.11
C ASP A 142 -9.73 -9.77 11.73
N PHE A 143 -8.67 -9.74 10.92
CA PHE A 143 -7.31 -9.79 11.40
C PHE A 143 -6.33 -9.10 10.44
N SER A 144 -5.16 -8.72 10.94
CA SER A 144 -4.04 -8.28 10.10
C SER A 144 -2.71 -8.58 10.80
N MET A 145 -1.59 -8.28 10.16
CA MET A 145 -0.27 -8.67 10.67
C MET A 145 0.87 -7.71 10.31
N ASP A 146 1.92 -7.71 11.14
CA ASP A 146 3.23 -7.12 10.83
C ASP A 146 4.34 -8.13 11.15
N LEU A 147 4.85 -8.76 10.08
CA LEU A 147 5.92 -9.77 10.13
C LEU A 147 7.20 -9.23 10.76
N SER A 148 7.50 -7.92 10.61
CA SER A 148 8.75 -7.35 11.12
C SER A 148 8.82 -7.26 12.63
N GLN A 149 7.67 -7.33 13.28
CA GLN A 149 7.55 -7.21 14.72
C GLN A 149 6.99 -8.47 15.37
N ASP A 150 6.80 -9.57 14.61
CA ASP A 150 6.10 -10.78 15.06
C ASP A 150 4.66 -10.49 15.56
N LEU A 151 3.96 -9.52 14.94
CA LEU A 151 2.65 -9.09 15.40
C LEU A 151 1.51 -9.70 14.58
N LEU A 152 0.60 -10.40 15.25
CA LEU A 152 -0.71 -10.80 14.77
C LEU A 152 -1.78 -9.99 15.52
N LEU A 153 -2.56 -9.20 14.79
CA LEU A 153 -3.67 -8.42 15.32
C LEU A 153 -4.97 -9.12 14.97
N VAL A 154 -5.78 -9.45 15.98
CA VAL A 154 -7.07 -10.11 15.81
C VAL A 154 -8.17 -9.21 16.37
N VAL A 155 -9.20 -8.95 15.56
CA VAL A 155 -10.37 -8.17 15.97
C VAL A 155 -11.51 -9.10 16.35
N GLU A 156 -12.04 -8.88 17.53
CA GLU A 156 -13.26 -9.50 18.05
C GLU A 156 -14.31 -8.41 18.30
N PHE A 157 -15.58 -8.76 18.11
CA PHE A 157 -16.70 -7.93 18.53
C PHE A 157 -17.50 -8.65 19.62
N ASP A 158 -17.47 -8.09 20.83
CA ASP A 158 -18.26 -8.53 21.96
C ASP A 158 -19.67 -7.91 21.86
N GLU A 159 -20.62 -8.70 21.36
CA GLU A 159 -22.02 -8.27 21.14
C GLU A 159 -22.71 -7.85 22.45
N GLU A 160 -22.42 -8.52 23.57
CA GLU A 160 -23.04 -8.24 24.87
C GLU A 160 -22.60 -6.88 25.42
N LYS A 161 -21.32 -6.54 25.23
CA LYS A 161 -20.75 -5.26 25.68
C LYS A 161 -20.77 -4.18 24.61
N SER A 162 -21.18 -4.51 23.38
CA SER A 162 -21.03 -3.66 22.20
C SER A 162 -19.61 -3.10 22.10
N ALA A 163 -18.61 -3.97 22.24
CA ALA A 163 -17.21 -3.58 22.33
C ALA A 163 -16.39 -4.22 21.23
N THR A 164 -15.55 -3.41 20.58
CA THR A 164 -14.46 -3.94 19.75
C THR A 164 -13.29 -4.27 20.66
N VAL A 165 -12.81 -5.51 20.57
CA VAL A 165 -11.65 -6.00 21.31
C VAL A 165 -10.57 -6.36 20.30
N VAL A 166 -9.42 -5.71 20.42
CA VAL A 166 -8.25 -6.00 19.61
C VAL A 166 -7.26 -6.81 20.43
N HIS A 167 -7.00 -8.03 19.98
CA HIS A 167 -6.02 -8.94 20.58
C HIS A 167 -4.69 -8.79 19.86
N LEU A 168 -3.62 -8.60 20.63
CA LEU A 168 -2.26 -8.44 20.16
C LEU A 168 -1.48 -9.73 20.48
N LEU A 169 -1.29 -10.55 19.47
CA LEU A 169 -0.69 -11.88 19.57
C LEU A 169 0.66 -11.93 18.85
N SER A 170 1.50 -12.87 19.25
CA SER A 170 2.71 -13.24 18.51
C SER A 170 2.31 -14.06 17.28
N LEU A 171 2.86 -13.70 16.13
CA LEU A 171 2.58 -14.34 14.85
C LEU A 171 3.20 -15.74 14.74
N GLN A 172 4.26 -15.99 15.50
CA GLN A 172 4.94 -17.28 15.60
C GLN A 172 4.30 -18.23 16.62
N THR A 173 3.83 -17.70 17.76
CA THR A 173 3.42 -18.53 18.91
C THR A 173 1.93 -18.47 19.24
N GLY A 174 1.21 -17.46 18.73
CA GLY A 174 -0.19 -17.19 19.08
C GLY A 174 -0.41 -16.67 20.49
N GLN A 175 0.64 -16.53 21.30
CA GLN A 175 0.53 -16.04 22.67
C GLN A 175 0.47 -14.52 22.71
N ALA A 176 0.10 -13.95 23.85
CA ALA A 176 0.13 -12.50 24.08
C ALA A 176 1.48 -11.90 23.65
N HIS A 177 1.43 -10.87 22.81
CA HIS A 177 2.63 -10.31 22.20
C HIS A 177 3.55 -9.69 23.27
N PRO A 178 4.85 -10.06 23.35
CA PRO A 178 5.73 -9.67 24.46
C PRO A 178 6.02 -8.16 24.52
N SER A 179 5.98 -7.47 23.37
CA SER A 179 6.16 -6.01 23.32
C SER A 179 4.88 -5.20 23.62
N ALA A 180 3.72 -5.86 23.76
CA ALA A 180 2.48 -5.18 24.07
C ALA A 180 2.36 -5.01 25.59
N ARG A 181 2.27 -3.77 26.08
CA ARG A 181 2.03 -3.51 27.50
C ARG A 181 0.71 -4.11 27.97
N ASN A 182 -0.30 -4.08 27.11
CA ASN A 182 -1.58 -4.75 27.32
C ASN A 182 -1.92 -5.49 26.03
N PRO A 183 -2.04 -6.84 26.06
CA PRO A 183 -2.35 -7.62 24.87
C PRO A 183 -3.81 -7.46 24.41
N LEU A 184 -4.67 -6.83 25.22
CA LEU A 184 -6.08 -6.61 24.92
C LEU A 184 -6.41 -5.11 24.90
N LEU A 185 -6.73 -4.58 23.72
CA LEU A 185 -7.20 -3.22 23.55
C LEU A 185 -8.70 -3.25 23.31
N ALA A 186 -9.48 -3.07 24.38
CA ALA A 186 -10.94 -3.05 24.30
C ALA A 186 -11.47 -1.61 24.31
N ARG A 187 -12.49 -1.36 23.49
CA ARG A 187 -13.22 -0.09 23.48
C ARG A 187 -14.69 -0.36 23.19
N LEU A 188 -15.55 0.29 23.98
CA LEU A 188 -16.98 0.36 23.66
C LEU A 188 -17.12 1.13 22.36
N ILE A 189 -17.77 0.52 21.38
CA ILE A 189 -18.13 1.19 20.14
C ILE A 189 -19.60 1.54 20.18
N GLN A 190 -19.94 2.67 19.58
CA GLN A 190 -21.30 3.19 19.55
C GLN A 190 -21.86 2.98 18.15
N MET A 191 -22.18 1.73 17.83
CA MET A 191 -22.72 1.35 16.51
C MET A 191 -24.15 0.84 16.64
N ASN A 192 -24.92 0.94 15.56
CA ASN A 192 -26.26 0.37 15.51
C ASN A 192 -26.19 -1.16 15.51
N MET A 193 -27.16 -1.83 16.16
CA MET A 193 -27.25 -3.29 16.09
C MET A 193 -27.59 -3.72 14.65
N PRO A 194 -26.99 -4.80 14.12
CA PRO A 194 -26.34 -5.91 14.82
C PRO A 194 -24.84 -5.74 15.14
N GLY A 195 -24.29 -4.52 15.05
CA GLY A 195 -22.87 -4.23 15.23
C GLY A 195 -22.17 -3.98 13.90
N PRO A 196 -20.83 -3.96 13.89
CA PRO A 196 -20.07 -3.67 12.67
C PRO A 196 -20.27 -4.75 11.61
N SER A 197 -20.50 -4.30 10.37
CA SER A 197 -20.60 -5.12 9.17
C SER A 197 -19.22 -5.48 8.62
N SER A 198 -18.24 -4.60 8.81
CA SER A 198 -16.90 -4.73 8.26
C SER A 198 -15.87 -3.95 9.09
N PHE A 199 -14.60 -4.31 8.92
CA PHE A 199 -13.48 -3.61 9.55
C PHE A 199 -12.45 -3.17 8.50
N GLN A 200 -11.81 -2.04 8.72
CA GLN A 200 -10.58 -1.66 8.03
C GLN A 200 -9.44 -1.64 9.05
N ILE A 201 -8.48 -2.54 8.90
CA ILE A 201 -7.31 -2.65 9.78
C ILE A 201 -6.07 -2.12 9.05
N ARG A 202 -5.28 -1.29 9.73
CA ARG A 202 -3.99 -0.81 9.23
C ARG A 202 -2.95 -0.83 10.33
N ILE A 203 -1.75 -1.30 10.03
CA ILE A 203 -0.60 -1.30 10.94
C ILE A 203 0.49 -0.44 10.33
N PHE A 204 1.12 0.42 11.14
CA PHE A 204 2.26 1.24 10.75
C PHE A 204 3.17 1.44 11.95
N GLY A 205 4.30 0.73 12.01
CA GLY A 205 5.23 0.88 13.12
C GLY A 205 4.61 0.46 14.46
N GLU A 206 4.63 1.40 15.40
CA GLU A 206 4.00 1.25 16.72
C GLU A 206 2.51 1.60 16.73
N TYR A 207 1.94 2.02 15.61
CA TYR A 207 0.54 2.41 15.49
C TYR A 207 -0.30 1.32 14.82
N ILE A 208 -1.49 1.12 15.37
CA ILE A 208 -2.55 0.33 14.75
C ILE A 208 -3.78 1.23 14.59
N GLY A 209 -4.49 1.06 13.48
CA GLY A 209 -5.78 1.66 13.25
C GLY A 209 -6.81 0.58 12.99
N VAL A 210 -7.96 0.68 13.64
CA VAL A 210 -9.13 -0.15 13.37
C VAL A 210 -10.30 0.79 13.14
N MET A 211 -10.87 0.74 11.94
CA MET A 211 -12.14 1.38 11.62
C MET A 211 -13.21 0.30 11.59
N ALA A 212 -14.26 0.47 12.37
CA ALA A 212 -15.47 -0.33 12.30
C ALA A 212 -16.51 0.43 11.46
N GLU A 213 -17.20 -0.25 10.56
CA GLU A 213 -18.27 0.29 9.72
C GLU A 213 -19.53 -0.57 9.94
N ASP A 214 -20.68 0.04 10.21
CA ASP A 214 -21.94 -0.69 10.39
C ASP A 214 -22.72 -0.83 9.07
N PHE A 215 -24.03 -1.11 9.14
CA PHE A 215 -24.88 -1.27 7.95
C PHE A 215 -25.50 0.03 7.46
N ASP A 216 -25.38 1.11 8.25
CA ASP A 216 -25.85 2.46 7.91
C ASP A 216 -24.68 3.37 7.46
N ASP A 217 -23.53 2.75 7.15
CA ASP A 217 -22.24 3.40 6.82
C ASP A 217 -21.72 4.34 7.92
N ASP A 218 -22.17 4.12 9.16
CA ASP A 218 -21.67 4.84 10.33
C ASP A 218 -20.32 4.23 10.71
N VAL A 219 -19.27 5.07 10.75
CA VAL A 219 -17.91 4.62 11.03
C VAL A 219 -17.38 5.09 12.37
N GLU A 220 -16.63 4.22 13.03
CA GLU A 220 -15.86 4.51 14.23
C GLU A 220 -14.39 4.09 14.05
N LEU A 221 -13.50 5.08 13.96
CA LEU A 221 -12.06 4.90 13.77
C LEU A 221 -11.30 5.12 15.07
N LEU A 222 -10.53 4.10 15.44
CA LEU A 222 -9.69 4.07 16.63
C LEU A 222 -8.23 3.88 16.23
N ILE A 223 -7.35 4.76 16.70
CA ILE A 223 -5.90 4.67 16.48
C ILE A 223 -5.20 4.50 17.81
N TRP A 224 -4.46 3.42 18.00
CA TRP A 224 -3.66 3.16 19.20
C TRP A 224 -2.18 3.14 18.88
N ASN A 225 -1.37 3.47 19.88
CA ASN A 225 -0.03 2.94 19.98
C ASN A 225 -0.11 1.61 20.75
N TRP A 226 0.12 0.50 20.05
CA TRP A 226 -0.16 -0.85 20.55
C TRP A 226 0.85 -1.29 21.61
N LYS A 227 2.12 -0.84 21.52
CA LYS A 227 3.16 -1.15 22.51
C LYS A 227 2.85 -0.53 23.87
N SER A 228 2.43 0.74 23.87
CA SER A 228 2.10 1.49 25.10
C SER A 228 0.66 1.31 25.58
N ALA A 229 -0.19 0.69 24.76
CA ALA A 229 -1.65 0.61 24.95
C ALA A 229 -2.33 1.99 25.09
N THR A 230 -1.81 3.02 24.40
CA THR A 230 -2.37 4.38 24.45
C THR A 230 -3.21 4.69 23.23
N LEU A 231 -4.47 5.09 23.44
CA LEU A 231 -5.34 5.61 22.38
C LEU A 231 -4.85 6.99 21.95
N LYS A 232 -4.56 7.15 20.66
CA LYS A 232 -4.05 8.39 20.04
C LYS A 232 -5.14 9.20 19.38
N LYS A 233 -6.05 8.55 18.65
CA LYS A 233 -7.19 9.18 17.99
C LYS A 233 -8.44 8.33 18.12
N HIS A 234 -9.58 9.01 18.23
CA HIS A 234 -10.91 8.43 18.21
C HIS A 234 -11.83 9.34 17.41
N MET A 235 -12.30 8.86 16.27
CA MET A 235 -13.15 9.60 15.35
C MET A 235 -14.42 8.80 15.09
N ARG A 236 -15.57 9.45 15.28
CA ARG A 236 -16.88 8.92 14.89
C ARG A 236 -17.58 9.97 14.06
N ARG A 237 -17.61 9.77 12.74
CA ARG A 237 -18.20 10.73 11.81
C ARG A 237 -18.66 10.03 10.54
N ALA A 238 -19.90 10.29 10.13
CA ALA A 238 -20.47 9.79 8.88
C ALA A 238 -19.80 10.35 7.61
N ASP A 239 -18.89 11.31 7.73
CA ASP A 239 -18.18 11.88 6.59
C ASP A 239 -16.81 11.22 6.33
N ILE A 240 -16.41 10.25 7.16
CA ILE A 240 -15.20 9.44 6.96
C ILE A 240 -15.62 8.15 6.26
N THR A 241 -14.91 7.78 5.21
CA THR A 241 -15.21 6.56 4.43
C THR A 241 -14.04 5.57 4.41
N SER A 242 -12.81 6.03 4.68
CA SER A 242 -11.63 5.19 4.72
C SER A 242 -10.44 5.91 5.33
N PHE A 243 -9.43 5.16 5.78
CA PHE A 243 -8.18 5.71 6.27
C PHE A 243 -6.95 4.92 5.84
N ALA A 244 -5.80 5.57 5.92
CA ALA A 244 -4.49 4.96 5.83
C ALA A 244 -3.48 5.74 6.69
N PHE A 245 -2.38 5.10 7.08
CA PHE A 245 -1.22 5.83 7.59
C PHE A 245 -0.46 6.45 6.43
N LEU A 246 -0.20 7.76 6.52
CA LEU A 246 0.64 8.46 5.55
C LEU A 246 2.12 8.26 5.91
N ASP A 247 2.44 8.33 7.20
CA ASP A 247 3.76 8.04 7.78
C ASP A 247 3.63 7.83 9.31
N SER A 248 4.76 7.85 10.03
CA SER A 248 4.81 7.65 11.49
C SER A 248 4.18 8.79 12.31
N GLN A 249 3.77 9.88 11.66
CA GLN A 249 3.25 11.08 12.32
C GLN A 249 1.85 11.43 11.83
N ARG A 250 1.44 11.00 10.63
CA ARG A 250 0.25 11.50 9.94
C ARG A 250 -0.66 10.37 9.43
N LEU A 251 -1.96 10.61 9.54
CA LEU A 251 -3.04 9.83 8.93
C LEU A 251 -3.50 10.50 7.64
N LEU A 252 -3.91 9.68 6.68
CA LEU A 252 -4.67 10.09 5.51
C LEU A 252 -6.10 9.58 5.67
N ILE A 253 -7.07 10.48 5.69
CA ILE A 253 -8.51 10.18 5.83
C ILE A 253 -9.20 10.52 4.52
N ALA A 254 -9.93 9.56 3.93
CA ALA A 254 -10.86 9.82 2.85
C ALA A 254 -12.24 10.15 3.42
N GLY A 255 -12.93 11.06 2.76
CA GLY A 255 -14.24 11.47 3.20
C GLY A 255 -14.90 12.48 2.29
N LEU A 256 -16.06 12.94 2.74
CA LEU A 256 -16.86 13.95 2.07
C LEU A 256 -16.88 15.23 2.89
N THR A 257 -16.89 16.38 2.22
CA THR A 257 -17.22 17.65 2.86
C THR A 257 -18.72 17.74 3.13
N THR A 258 -19.15 18.77 3.87
CA THR A 258 -20.58 19.05 4.10
C THR A 258 -21.39 19.29 2.83
N ASP A 259 -20.74 19.70 1.74
CA ASP A 259 -21.32 19.86 0.40
C ASP A 259 -21.17 18.61 -0.49
N LEU A 260 -20.86 17.45 0.12
CA LEU A 260 -20.67 16.16 -0.55
C LEU A 260 -19.53 16.17 -1.59
N GLN A 261 -18.55 17.06 -1.44
CA GLN A 261 -17.34 17.06 -2.25
C GLN A 261 -16.33 16.05 -1.67
N PRO A 262 -15.81 15.10 -2.46
CA PRO A 262 -14.79 14.19 -1.97
C PRO A 262 -13.47 14.92 -1.67
N GLU A 263 -12.81 14.53 -0.58
CA GLU A 263 -11.51 15.07 -0.18
C GLU A 263 -10.67 14.03 0.56
N LEU A 264 -9.35 14.27 0.55
CA LEU A 264 -8.40 13.57 1.41
C LEU A 264 -7.90 14.54 2.47
N ARG A 265 -7.92 14.15 3.74
CA ARG A 265 -7.46 14.95 4.88
C ARG A 265 -6.23 14.33 5.49
N VAL A 266 -5.18 15.12 5.65
CA VAL A 266 -3.97 14.73 6.38
C VAL A 266 -4.04 15.28 7.79
N LEU A 267 -4.00 14.39 8.78
CA LEU A 267 -4.14 14.70 10.20
C LEU A 267 -2.95 14.19 10.98
N ASP A 268 -2.46 14.98 11.93
CA ASP A 268 -1.41 14.52 12.85
C ASP A 268 -1.98 13.49 13.83
N ILE A 269 -1.26 12.38 13.98
CA ILE A 269 -1.53 11.34 14.99
C ILE A 269 -1.30 11.91 16.39
N LYS A 270 -0.30 12.79 16.53
CA LYS A 270 0.00 13.50 17.77
C LYS A 270 -0.97 14.66 17.93
N GLY A 271 -1.72 14.66 19.02
CA GLY A 271 -2.69 15.71 19.34
C GLY A 271 -3.70 15.22 20.36
N HIS A 272 -4.74 16.00 20.61
CA HIS A 272 -5.87 15.53 21.41
C HIS A 272 -6.60 14.40 20.67
N ILE A 273 -7.11 13.43 21.45
CA ILE A 273 -7.76 12.20 20.96
C ILE A 273 -8.92 12.52 20.00
N SER A 274 -9.68 13.57 20.30
CA SER A 274 -10.86 14.00 19.53
C SER A 274 -10.60 15.23 18.65
N ASP A 275 -9.38 15.75 18.61
CA ASP A 275 -9.07 16.97 17.89
C ASP A 275 -8.85 16.72 16.40
N MET A 276 -9.62 17.49 15.62
CA MET A 276 -9.72 17.48 14.16
C MET A 276 -9.60 18.90 13.59
N THR A 277 -9.12 19.86 14.40
CA THR A 277 -9.13 21.29 14.04
C THR A 277 -7.92 21.72 13.22
N GLY A 278 -6.84 20.92 13.23
CA GLY A 278 -5.65 21.09 12.39
C GLY A 278 -5.50 19.97 11.37
N TYR A 279 -5.84 20.22 10.10
CA TYR A 279 -5.59 19.27 9.01
C TYR A 279 -5.30 19.98 7.69
N VAL A 280 -4.60 19.26 6.82
CA VAL A 280 -4.41 19.64 5.42
C VAL A 280 -5.44 18.90 4.58
N SER A 281 -6.22 19.60 3.77
CA SER A 281 -7.21 19.00 2.87
C SER A 281 -6.75 19.06 1.42
N PHE A 282 -6.92 17.95 0.71
CA PHE A 282 -6.69 17.78 -0.71
C PHE A 282 -8.03 17.45 -1.37
N ARG A 283 -8.67 18.46 -1.98
CA ARG A 283 -9.98 18.30 -2.60
C ARG A 283 -9.87 17.51 -3.90
N LEU A 284 -10.77 16.56 -4.08
CA LEU A 284 -10.95 15.83 -5.33
C LEU A 284 -11.90 16.61 -6.26
N PRO A 285 -12.00 16.20 -7.55
CA PRO A 285 -12.90 16.84 -8.49
C PRO A 285 -14.35 16.80 -8.01
N ALA A 286 -15.06 17.91 -8.16
CA ALA A 286 -16.47 18.00 -7.81
C ALA A 286 -17.30 16.98 -8.60
N LEU A 287 -18.24 16.34 -7.92
CA LEU A 287 -19.14 15.36 -8.51
C LEU A 287 -20.32 16.08 -9.21
N SER A 288 -20.83 15.48 -10.29
CA SER A 288 -22.06 15.92 -10.93
C SER A 288 -23.23 15.71 -9.98
N ARG A 289 -24.13 16.70 -9.87
CA ARG A 289 -25.30 16.60 -9.00
C ARG A 289 -26.18 15.40 -9.40
N PRO A 290 -26.82 14.72 -8.43
CA PRO A 290 -27.77 13.67 -8.72
C PRO A 290 -28.93 14.13 -9.60
N LEU A 291 -29.44 13.21 -10.41
CA LEU A 291 -30.73 13.37 -11.09
C LEU A 291 -31.90 12.97 -10.16
N GLN A 292 -31.65 12.27 -9.05
CA GLN A 292 -32.63 11.78 -8.07
C GLN A 292 -32.10 11.85 -6.63
N ASP A 293 -33.00 11.84 -5.63
CA ASP A 293 -32.72 12.19 -4.23
C ASP A 293 -31.92 11.17 -3.40
N VAL A 294 -31.53 10.02 -3.97
CA VAL A 294 -30.70 9.02 -3.26
C VAL A 294 -29.43 8.75 -4.06
N THR A 295 -28.28 9.18 -3.54
CA THR A 295 -26.95 8.90 -4.08
C THR A 295 -25.99 8.65 -2.92
N GLU A 296 -25.27 7.56 -3.00
CA GLU A 296 -24.21 7.20 -2.05
C GLU A 296 -22.86 7.27 -2.79
N ILE A 297 -21.85 7.79 -2.11
CA ILE A 297 -20.49 7.91 -2.65
C ILE A 297 -19.59 7.07 -1.76
N ASP A 298 -19.08 5.99 -2.31
CA ASP A 298 -18.13 5.12 -1.66
C ASP A 298 -16.70 5.52 -2.08
N MET A 299 -15.83 5.73 -1.09
CA MET A 299 -14.47 6.18 -1.28
C MET A 299 -13.51 5.41 -0.35
N ARG A 300 -12.71 4.52 -0.93
CA ARG A 300 -11.85 3.58 -0.18
C ARG A 300 -10.37 3.82 -0.51
N ILE A 301 -9.52 3.89 0.51
CA ILE A 301 -8.06 4.04 0.35
C ILE A 301 -7.40 2.66 0.46
N GLN A 302 -6.66 2.31 -0.58
CA GLN A 302 -5.77 1.16 -0.62
C GLN A 302 -4.32 1.61 -0.78
N THR A 303 -3.48 1.02 0.05
CA THR A 303 -2.03 1.18 0.07
C THR A 303 -1.50 -0.08 0.72
N GLU A 304 -0.27 -0.45 0.40
CA GLU A 304 0.44 -1.45 1.19
C GLU A 304 0.40 -1.03 2.67
N PRO A 305 0.00 -1.93 3.60
CA PRO A 305 0.18 -1.70 5.02
C PRO A 305 1.69 -1.62 5.24
N ALA A 306 2.21 -0.39 5.33
CA ALA A 306 3.64 -0.19 5.34
C ALA A 306 4.19 -0.85 6.60
N PRO A 307 4.92 -1.96 6.44
CA PRO A 307 5.41 -2.67 7.59
C PRO A 307 6.50 -1.78 8.21
N SER A 308 6.95 -2.07 9.42
CA SER A 308 8.00 -1.28 10.09
C SER A 308 9.37 -1.39 9.39
N TRP A 309 9.40 -1.79 8.12
CA TRP A 309 10.56 -2.17 7.35
C TRP A 309 11.42 -0.98 6.94
N PRO A 310 12.75 -1.14 6.95
CA PRO A 310 13.51 -2.33 7.34
C PRO A 310 13.86 -2.37 8.85
N ALA A 311 13.15 -1.66 9.73
CA ALA A 311 13.48 -1.62 11.16
C ALA A 311 13.10 -2.93 11.87
N GLY A 312 13.95 -3.95 11.76
CA GLY A 312 13.91 -5.13 12.62
C GLY A 312 14.11 -6.46 11.93
N CYS A 313 13.99 -6.54 10.60
CA CYS A 313 14.21 -7.80 9.90
C CYS A 313 15.69 -7.97 9.54
N ASN A 314 16.30 -9.00 10.12
CA ASN A 314 17.59 -9.55 9.74
C ASN A 314 17.41 -10.27 8.38
N MET A 315 17.27 -9.51 7.30
CA MET A 315 16.95 -10.08 6.00
C MET A 315 18.23 -10.51 5.30
N ASP A 316 18.48 -11.82 5.31
CA ASP A 316 19.48 -12.47 4.45
C ASP A 316 19.18 -12.29 2.94
N GLU A 317 18.11 -11.58 2.58
CA GLU A 317 17.72 -11.25 1.21
C GLU A 317 18.66 -10.19 0.59
N PRO A 318 18.88 -10.27 -0.73
CA PRO A 318 19.81 -9.38 -1.42
C PRO A 318 19.29 -7.94 -1.55
N PHE A 319 17.98 -7.75 -1.68
CA PHE A 319 17.33 -6.43 -1.83
C PHE A 319 15.83 -6.58 -1.57
N ALA A 320 15.17 -5.45 -1.29
CA ALA A 320 13.72 -5.36 -1.09
C ALA A 320 13.14 -4.08 -1.70
N VAL A 321 11.82 -4.01 -1.86
CA VAL A 321 11.11 -2.81 -2.31
C VAL A 321 11.33 -1.67 -1.32
N SER A 322 11.67 -0.51 -1.86
CA SER A 322 11.85 0.71 -1.08
C SER A 322 10.49 1.25 -0.67
N HIS A 323 10.35 1.54 0.62
CA HIS A 323 9.13 2.13 1.19
C HIS A 323 9.24 3.65 1.37
N THR A 324 10.30 4.26 0.81
CA THR A 324 10.55 5.71 0.87
C THR A 324 9.44 6.51 0.20
N ASP A 325 8.89 5.95 -0.87
CA ASP A 325 7.71 6.42 -1.58
C ASP A 325 6.82 5.20 -1.88
N ARG A 326 5.51 5.39 -1.81
CA ARG A 326 4.55 4.30 -2.01
C ARG A 326 3.27 4.81 -2.68
N LEU A 327 2.59 3.89 -3.34
CA LEU A 327 1.37 4.16 -4.07
C LEU A 327 0.16 4.15 -3.14
N PHE A 328 -0.64 5.20 -3.25
CA PHE A 328 -2.00 5.25 -2.74
C PHE A 328 -2.96 5.13 -3.92
N VAL A 329 -3.94 4.23 -3.78
CA VAL A 329 -5.04 4.06 -4.72
C VAL A 329 -6.33 4.36 -3.99
N VAL A 330 -7.04 5.37 -4.48
CA VAL A 330 -8.36 5.73 -3.96
C VAL A 330 -9.41 5.26 -4.95
N SER A 331 -10.19 4.28 -4.53
CA SER A 331 -11.37 3.83 -5.26
C SER A 331 -12.50 4.83 -5.03
N LEU A 332 -13.12 5.31 -6.10
CA LEU A 332 -14.32 6.13 -6.06
C LEU A 332 -15.44 5.42 -6.82
N ARG A 333 -16.54 5.19 -6.12
CA ARG A 333 -17.76 4.59 -6.64
C ARG A 333 -18.94 5.49 -6.29
N ARG A 334 -19.88 5.54 -7.22
CA ARG A 334 -21.15 6.22 -6.98
C ARG A 334 -22.28 5.25 -7.22
N TRP A 335 -23.05 4.99 -6.17
CA TRP A 335 -24.24 4.17 -6.24
C TRP A 335 -25.46 5.04 -6.56
N GLU A 336 -26.25 4.59 -7.54
CA GLU A 336 -27.55 5.17 -7.86
C GLU A 336 -28.58 4.06 -8.00
N ALA A 337 -29.62 4.08 -7.17
CA ALA A 337 -30.59 2.98 -6.99
C ALA A 337 -31.32 2.51 -8.27
N PHE A 338 -31.21 3.24 -9.38
CA PHE A 338 -31.92 2.97 -10.63
C PHE A 338 -31.02 2.97 -11.89
N GLN A 339 -29.69 3.03 -11.74
CA GLN A 339 -28.76 2.91 -12.88
C GLN A 339 -28.19 1.49 -13.01
N ALA A 340 -28.13 0.99 -14.24
CA ALA A 340 -27.57 -0.33 -14.54
C ALA A 340 -26.04 -0.39 -14.52
N THR A 341 -25.35 0.76 -14.51
CA THR A 341 -23.89 0.82 -14.51
C THR A 341 -23.40 1.89 -13.55
N GLU A 342 -22.65 1.47 -12.54
CA GLU A 342 -22.02 2.38 -11.60
C GLU A 342 -20.70 2.90 -12.16
N PRO A 343 -20.52 4.23 -12.27
CA PRO A 343 -19.26 4.76 -12.72
C PRO A 343 -18.20 4.60 -11.61
N THR A 344 -17.24 3.71 -11.84
CA THR A 344 -16.15 3.41 -10.91
C THR A 344 -14.80 3.93 -11.41
N PHE A 345 -14.02 4.49 -10.49
CA PHE A 345 -12.73 5.09 -10.77
C PHE A 345 -11.69 4.72 -9.73
N MET A 346 -10.43 4.66 -10.14
CA MET A 346 -9.27 4.59 -9.27
C MET A 346 -8.43 5.84 -9.48
N LEU A 347 -8.15 6.54 -8.39
CA LEU A 347 -7.22 7.67 -8.34
C LEU A 347 -5.90 7.18 -7.71
N CYS A 348 -4.86 7.13 -8.52
CA CYS A 348 -3.53 6.70 -8.12
C CYS A 348 -2.62 7.92 -7.89
N PHE A 349 -1.86 7.93 -6.80
CA PHE A 349 -0.83 8.95 -6.54
C PHE A 349 0.23 8.42 -5.58
N LEU A 350 1.43 9.00 -5.66
CA LEU A 350 2.55 8.65 -4.79
C LEU A 350 2.54 9.47 -3.49
N LEU A 351 3.12 8.93 -2.43
CA LEU A 351 3.29 9.63 -1.15
C LEU A 351 4.05 10.96 -1.33
N SER A 352 5.08 10.96 -2.17
CA SER A 352 5.85 12.14 -2.56
C SER A 352 4.98 13.29 -3.07
N THR A 353 3.89 12.98 -3.79
CA THR A 353 2.98 14.00 -4.32
C THR A 353 2.33 14.82 -3.20
N LEU A 354 1.83 14.18 -2.14
CA LEU A 354 1.23 14.91 -1.02
C LEU A 354 2.30 15.58 -0.16
N ARG A 355 3.46 14.92 0.01
CA ARG A 355 4.58 15.44 0.79
C ARG A 355 5.12 16.75 0.21
N ASP A 356 5.41 16.78 -1.09
CA ASP A 356 5.88 17.97 -1.80
C ASP A 356 4.91 19.15 -1.67
N MET A 357 3.60 18.89 -1.73
CA MET A 357 2.59 19.94 -1.58
C MET A 357 2.57 20.50 -0.16
N MET A 358 2.68 19.65 0.87
CA MET A 358 2.74 20.08 2.27
C MET A 358 4.04 20.83 2.59
N GLU A 359 5.18 20.39 2.03
CA GLU A 359 6.47 21.05 2.22
C GLU A 359 6.48 22.46 1.63
N ARG A 360 5.83 22.66 0.48
CA ARG A 360 5.70 23.97 -0.17
C ARG A 360 4.74 24.94 0.55
N SER A 361 3.85 24.43 1.42
CA SER A 361 2.87 25.27 2.12
C SER A 361 3.26 25.66 3.55
N HIS A 362 4.40 25.18 4.06
CA HIS A 362 4.90 25.50 5.40
C HIS A 362 5.24 26.99 5.65
N ASP A 363 5.02 27.88 4.67
CA ASP A 363 5.21 29.34 4.78
C ASP A 363 3.99 30.11 5.36
N GLY A 364 2.89 29.46 5.75
CA GLY A 364 1.69 30.15 6.28
C GLY A 364 1.11 29.50 7.54
N GLY A 365 1.14 30.20 8.67
CA GLY A 365 0.63 29.76 9.98
C GLY A 365 -0.90 29.66 10.12
N GLU A 366 -1.60 29.18 9.09
CA GLU A 366 -3.04 28.90 9.19
C GLU A 366 -3.29 27.49 9.77
N ASN A 367 -4.31 27.38 10.63
CA ASN A 367 -4.72 26.10 11.23
C ASN A 367 -5.24 25.07 10.21
N ARG A 368 -5.57 25.48 8.98
CA ARG A 368 -6.15 24.59 7.96
C ARG A 368 -5.70 25.01 6.55
N THR A 369 -4.91 24.16 5.91
CA THR A 369 -4.47 24.36 4.52
C THR A 369 -5.35 23.54 3.58
N VAL A 370 -5.92 24.17 2.55
CA VAL A 370 -6.79 23.48 1.57
C VAL A 370 -6.21 23.58 0.16
N PHE A 371 -5.83 22.46 -0.41
CA PHE A 371 -5.41 22.32 -1.80
C PHE A 371 -6.61 21.94 -2.67
N THR A 372 -6.97 22.84 -3.59
CA THR A 372 -7.97 22.52 -4.63
C THR A 372 -7.42 21.50 -5.63
N TRP A 373 -8.30 20.76 -6.32
CA TRP A 373 -7.90 19.80 -7.34
C TRP A 373 -6.88 20.39 -8.33
N GLY A 374 -7.10 21.61 -8.82
CA GLY A 374 -6.21 22.26 -9.79
C GLY A 374 -4.77 22.49 -9.29
N HIS A 375 -4.52 22.46 -7.98
CA HIS A 375 -3.19 22.66 -7.40
C HIS A 375 -2.38 21.37 -7.24
N TRP A 376 -3.01 20.24 -6.89
CA TRP A 376 -2.29 19.00 -6.56
C TRP A 376 -2.63 17.83 -7.50
N GLY A 377 -3.83 17.83 -8.08
CA GLY A 377 -4.39 16.71 -8.84
C GLY A 377 -3.78 16.50 -10.23
N PRO A 378 -3.83 17.49 -11.13
CA PRO A 378 -3.54 17.29 -12.56
C PRO A 378 -2.20 16.62 -12.85
N HIS A 379 -1.13 17.00 -12.15
CA HIS A 379 0.22 16.52 -12.46
C HIS A 379 0.69 15.38 -11.57
N GLY A 380 0.25 15.34 -10.31
CA GLY A 380 0.70 14.36 -9.32
C GLY A 380 -0.17 13.11 -9.22
N THR A 381 -1.24 13.01 -10.01
CA THR A 381 -2.19 11.89 -9.91
C THR A 381 -2.52 11.27 -11.26
N ARG A 382 -3.09 10.06 -11.23
CA ARG A 382 -3.64 9.34 -12.39
C ARG A 382 -5.05 8.85 -12.07
N MET A 383 -6.04 9.28 -12.84
CA MET A 383 -7.42 8.82 -12.73
C MET A 383 -7.72 7.77 -13.80
N LEU A 384 -8.15 6.58 -13.38
CA LEU A 384 -8.47 5.45 -14.24
C LEU A 384 -9.93 5.08 -14.07
N ARG A 385 -10.67 4.96 -15.18
CA ARG A 385 -11.98 4.31 -15.16
C ARG A 385 -11.78 2.81 -15.20
N VAL A 386 -12.44 2.11 -14.30
CA VAL A 386 -12.46 0.64 -14.26
C VAL A 386 -13.86 0.14 -14.57
N ALA A 387 -13.97 -1.14 -14.95
CA ALA A 387 -15.27 -1.77 -15.14
C ALA A 387 -15.84 -2.25 -13.80
N GLN A 388 -14.96 -2.78 -12.95
CA GLN A 388 -15.25 -3.28 -11.63
C GLN A 388 -14.09 -2.85 -10.72
N LEU A 389 -14.41 -2.41 -9.50
CA LEU A 389 -13.39 -2.17 -8.49
C LEU A 389 -12.94 -3.51 -7.91
N PRO A 390 -11.65 -3.67 -7.58
CA PRO A 390 -11.22 -4.75 -6.72
C PRO A 390 -12.03 -4.72 -5.43
N ASP A 391 -12.35 -5.90 -4.91
CA ASP A 391 -12.96 -6.01 -3.61
C ASP A 391 -12.05 -5.32 -2.55
N PRO A 392 -12.59 -4.52 -1.62
CA PRO A 392 -11.86 -3.89 -0.52
C PRO A 392 -10.90 -4.80 0.26
N TRP A 393 -11.17 -6.11 0.32
CA TRP A 393 -10.32 -7.08 1.03
C TRP A 393 -9.09 -7.50 0.23
N VAL A 394 -9.02 -7.15 -1.05
CA VAL A 394 -7.95 -7.61 -1.96
C VAL A 394 -6.75 -6.68 -1.86
N CYS A 395 -5.60 -7.22 -1.45
CA CYS A 395 -4.31 -6.51 -1.38
C CYS A 395 -3.70 -6.32 -2.78
N PHE A 396 -4.27 -5.47 -3.64
CA PHE A 396 -3.81 -5.29 -5.03
C PHE A 396 -2.73 -4.20 -5.21
N VAL A 397 -2.25 -3.59 -4.13
CA VAL A 397 -1.24 -2.51 -4.13
C VAL A 397 -0.01 -2.96 -3.33
N TYR A 398 1.18 -2.82 -3.91
CA TYR A 398 2.45 -3.14 -3.26
C TYR A 398 3.55 -2.19 -3.75
N GLY A 399 4.26 -1.52 -2.84
CA GLY A 399 5.24 -0.49 -3.19
C GLY A 399 4.65 0.61 -4.07
N GLN A 400 5.20 0.79 -5.27
CA GLN A 400 4.74 1.75 -6.27
C GLN A 400 3.87 1.12 -7.39
N ARG A 401 3.41 -0.12 -7.19
CA ARG A 401 2.65 -0.89 -8.19
C ARG A 401 1.24 -1.17 -7.72
N CYS A 402 0.32 -1.27 -8.66
CA CYS A 402 -1.00 -1.85 -8.41
C CYS A 402 -1.45 -2.76 -9.56
N LEU A 403 -2.33 -3.71 -9.23
CA LEU A 403 -2.98 -4.56 -10.21
C LEU A 403 -4.36 -4.01 -10.62
N LEU A 404 -4.68 -4.18 -11.89
CA LEU A 404 -6.02 -3.99 -12.44
C LEU A 404 -6.43 -5.27 -13.16
N GLN A 405 -7.38 -6.01 -12.59
CA GLN A 405 -7.97 -7.15 -13.27
C GLN A 405 -8.87 -6.67 -14.40
N THR A 406 -8.58 -7.11 -15.64
CA THR A 406 -9.36 -6.71 -16.82
C THR A 406 -10.46 -7.70 -17.15
N ASP A 407 -10.21 -8.98 -16.87
CA ASP A 407 -11.15 -10.09 -16.98
C ASP A 407 -10.70 -11.22 -16.05
N ARG A 408 -11.43 -12.34 -16.05
CA ARG A 408 -11.14 -13.48 -15.17
C ARG A 408 -9.78 -14.12 -15.41
N THR A 409 -9.17 -13.94 -16.58
CA THR A 409 -7.93 -14.61 -17.01
C THR A 409 -6.78 -13.66 -17.27
N ARG A 410 -6.97 -12.36 -17.06
CA ARG A 410 -5.97 -11.35 -17.36
C ARG A 410 -6.00 -10.20 -16.36
N CYS A 411 -4.82 -9.79 -15.93
CA CYS A 411 -4.61 -8.57 -15.18
C CYS A 411 -3.58 -7.67 -15.85
N LYS A 412 -3.51 -6.44 -15.36
CA LYS A 412 -2.57 -5.41 -15.77
C LYS A 412 -1.80 -4.95 -14.55
N ILE A 413 -0.48 -4.92 -14.64
CA ILE A 413 0.40 -4.31 -13.66
C ILE A 413 0.61 -2.85 -14.09
N LEU A 414 0.27 -1.93 -13.21
CA LEU A 414 0.56 -0.51 -13.36
C LEU A 414 1.69 -0.16 -12.39
N ASP A 415 2.83 0.24 -12.93
CA ASP A 415 4.01 0.61 -12.13
C ASP A 415 4.24 2.12 -12.24
N PHE A 416 4.09 2.81 -11.11
CA PHE A 416 4.23 4.26 -10.97
C PHE A 416 5.64 4.71 -10.59
N ASN A 417 6.64 3.81 -10.60
CA ASN A 417 8.03 4.20 -10.39
C ASN A 417 8.48 5.18 -11.50
N PRO A 418 8.79 6.44 -11.16
CA PRO A 418 9.16 7.47 -12.14
C PRO A 418 10.53 7.23 -12.77
N LEU A 419 11.36 6.38 -12.15
CA LEU A 419 12.70 6.02 -12.63
C LEU A 419 12.72 4.73 -13.45
N SER A 420 11.56 4.12 -13.70
CA SER A 420 11.46 2.84 -14.38
C SER A 420 12.14 2.89 -15.76
N PRO A 421 13.00 1.89 -16.09
CA PRO A 421 13.86 1.93 -17.27
C PRO A 421 13.13 1.72 -18.61
N SER A 422 11.80 1.62 -18.65
CA SER A 422 11.00 1.40 -19.86
C SER A 422 10.18 2.63 -20.29
N PRO A 423 10.83 3.70 -20.80
CA PRO A 423 10.16 4.92 -21.24
C PRO A 423 9.19 4.68 -22.41
N ASP A 424 9.42 3.65 -23.25
CA ASP A 424 8.56 3.30 -24.39
C ASP A 424 7.14 2.86 -23.98
N ARG A 425 6.89 2.59 -22.70
CA ARG A 425 5.59 2.17 -22.14
C ARG A 425 4.94 3.22 -21.26
N MET A 426 5.50 4.42 -21.17
CA MET A 426 5.01 5.50 -20.31
C MET A 426 3.75 6.14 -20.89
N ILE A 427 2.64 6.08 -20.15
CA ILE A 427 1.36 6.69 -20.56
C ILE A 427 1.25 8.06 -19.87
N ASP A 428 1.38 9.16 -20.62
CA ASP A 428 1.56 10.49 -20.03
C ASP A 428 0.29 11.30 -19.78
N GLU A 429 -0.77 11.23 -20.60
CA GLU A 429 -1.91 12.14 -20.40
C GLU A 429 -3.27 11.50 -20.70
N ARG A 430 -4.19 11.62 -19.74
CA ARG A 430 -5.58 11.19 -19.94
C ARG A 430 -6.53 12.19 -19.30
N THR A 431 -7.42 12.74 -20.11
CA THR A 431 -8.59 13.47 -19.62
C THR A 431 -9.75 12.51 -19.50
N VAL A 432 -10.33 12.41 -18.30
CA VAL A 432 -11.60 11.74 -18.06
C VAL A 432 -12.72 12.71 -18.47
N ASP A 433 -13.40 12.39 -19.56
CA ASP A 433 -14.39 13.26 -20.21
C ASP A 433 -15.77 13.30 -19.51
N LYS A 434 -16.48 14.43 -19.64
CA LYS A 434 -17.80 14.75 -19.02
C LYS A 434 -18.92 13.77 -19.37
N ARG A 435 -18.84 13.07 -20.50
CA ARG A 435 -19.90 12.16 -20.99
C ARG A 435 -20.24 11.01 -20.02
N ARG A 436 -19.47 10.86 -18.95
CA ARG A 436 -19.45 9.69 -18.05
C ARG A 436 -20.08 9.93 -16.67
N ARG A 437 -20.81 11.05 -16.51
CA ARG A 437 -21.76 11.41 -15.41
C ARG A 437 -21.27 11.41 -13.96
N LEU A 438 -20.04 10.99 -13.62
CA LEU A 438 -19.56 11.09 -12.24
C LEU A 438 -19.13 12.52 -11.86
N PHE A 439 -18.23 13.13 -12.64
CA PHE A 439 -17.64 14.44 -12.32
C PHE A 439 -18.38 15.60 -12.97
N LEU A 440 -18.45 16.74 -12.31
CA LEU A 440 -19.09 17.98 -12.81
C LEU A 440 -18.33 18.58 -14.00
N HIS A 441 -17.01 18.43 -13.98
CA HIS A 441 -16.08 18.94 -14.98
C HIS A 441 -15.17 17.81 -15.47
N PRO A 442 -14.58 17.93 -16.68
CA PRO A 442 -13.61 16.94 -17.15
C PRO A 442 -12.43 16.95 -16.17
N VAL A 443 -11.89 15.77 -15.88
CA VAL A 443 -10.79 15.60 -14.93
C VAL A 443 -9.53 15.24 -15.71
N THR A 444 -8.55 16.12 -15.70
CA THR A 444 -7.23 15.89 -16.31
C THR A 444 -6.27 15.32 -15.28
N THR A 445 -5.52 14.28 -15.67
CA THR A 445 -4.49 13.64 -14.84
C THR A 445 -3.30 13.18 -15.70
N SER A 446 -2.07 13.33 -15.20
CA SER A 446 -0.85 13.08 -15.98
C SER A 446 0.27 12.34 -15.25
N ALA A 447 0.05 11.76 -14.05
CA ALA A 447 1.12 11.02 -13.37
C ALA A 447 1.57 9.78 -14.19
N PRO A 448 2.83 9.69 -14.61
CA PRO A 448 3.30 8.64 -15.51
C PRO A 448 3.23 7.27 -14.83
N PHE A 449 3.02 6.24 -15.64
CA PHE A 449 3.14 4.84 -15.21
C PHE A 449 3.50 3.98 -16.42
N THR A 450 4.13 2.84 -16.16
CA THR A 450 4.32 1.78 -17.15
C THR A 450 3.25 0.72 -16.99
N LEU A 451 2.90 0.08 -18.11
CA LEU A 451 1.83 -0.92 -18.16
C LEU A 451 2.35 -2.25 -18.70
N THR A 452 2.12 -3.33 -17.96
CA THR A 452 2.39 -4.70 -18.39
C THR A 452 1.10 -5.52 -18.28
N SER A 453 0.75 -6.26 -19.34
CA SER A 453 -0.39 -7.18 -19.32
C SER A 453 0.09 -8.60 -19.01
N VAL A 454 -0.65 -9.28 -18.15
CA VAL A 454 -0.30 -10.59 -17.62
C VAL A 454 -1.51 -11.50 -17.74
N ASP A 455 -1.32 -12.66 -18.36
CA ASP A 455 -2.31 -13.73 -18.32
C ASP A 455 -2.13 -14.53 -17.03
N ILE A 456 -3.25 -14.84 -16.37
CA ILE A 456 -3.35 -15.48 -15.06
C ILE A 456 -4.35 -16.64 -15.12
N ALA A 457 -4.35 -17.47 -14.08
CA ALA A 457 -5.40 -18.45 -13.90
C ALA A 457 -6.78 -17.78 -13.74
N PRO A 458 -7.88 -18.42 -14.20
CA PRO A 458 -9.24 -17.95 -13.97
C PRO A 458 -9.45 -17.62 -12.49
N SER A 459 -9.77 -16.36 -12.19
CA SER A 459 -9.81 -15.84 -10.84
C SER A 459 -10.94 -14.86 -10.58
N ALA A 460 -11.43 -14.85 -9.34
CA ALA A 460 -12.37 -13.85 -8.83
C ALA A 460 -11.67 -12.52 -8.50
N ALA A 461 -10.45 -12.60 -7.98
CA ALA A 461 -9.64 -11.45 -7.59
C ALA A 461 -8.13 -11.73 -7.76
N VAL A 462 -7.34 -10.67 -7.78
CA VAL A 462 -5.86 -10.74 -7.82
C VAL A 462 -5.23 -9.83 -6.78
N MET A 463 -4.30 -10.38 -6.02
CA MET A 463 -3.49 -9.66 -5.05
C MET A 463 -2.05 -9.53 -5.55
N LEU A 464 -1.36 -8.51 -5.05
CA LEU A 464 0.01 -8.19 -5.38
C LEU A 464 0.86 -8.29 -4.13
N ALA A 465 1.97 -9.02 -4.24
CA ALA A 465 3.03 -9.04 -3.26
C ALA A 465 4.35 -8.60 -3.92
N GLU A 466 5.42 -8.50 -3.13
CA GLU A 466 6.73 -8.06 -3.59
C GLU A 466 7.30 -8.94 -4.70
N ASP A 467 7.08 -10.25 -4.58
CA ASP A 467 7.63 -11.26 -5.48
C ASP A 467 6.56 -12.05 -6.22
N ALA A 468 5.27 -11.72 -6.08
CA ALA A 468 4.25 -12.55 -6.66
C ALA A 468 2.97 -11.82 -7.00
N ILE A 469 2.25 -12.40 -7.95
CA ILE A 469 0.81 -12.19 -8.11
C ILE A 469 0.10 -13.40 -7.52
N VAL A 470 -0.90 -13.17 -6.67
CA VAL A 470 -1.73 -14.22 -6.08
C VAL A 470 -3.13 -14.10 -6.65
N ALA A 471 -3.56 -15.09 -7.42
CA ALA A 471 -4.89 -15.14 -8.02
C ALA A 471 -5.82 -16.00 -7.14
N VAL A 472 -6.95 -15.43 -6.73
CA VAL A 472 -7.99 -16.12 -5.94
C VAL A 472 -8.91 -16.86 -6.91
N SER A 473 -9.13 -18.16 -6.70
CA SER A 473 -10.00 -18.96 -7.56
C SER A 473 -11.43 -18.40 -7.59
N THR A 474 -12.18 -18.73 -8.66
CA THR A 474 -13.53 -18.18 -8.86
C THR A 474 -14.57 -18.63 -7.83
N ASP A 475 -14.29 -19.75 -7.17
CA ASP A 475 -15.01 -20.37 -6.07
C ASP A 475 -14.39 -20.05 -4.70
N GLU A 476 -13.32 -19.24 -4.67
CA GLU A 476 -12.62 -18.78 -3.46
C GLU A 476 -12.06 -19.93 -2.59
N ASP A 477 -11.92 -21.11 -3.19
CA ASP A 477 -11.47 -22.36 -2.58
C ASP A 477 -9.94 -22.58 -2.69
N ALA A 478 -9.24 -21.70 -3.41
CA ALA A 478 -7.82 -21.83 -3.66
C ALA A 478 -7.17 -20.53 -4.11
N PHE A 479 -5.86 -20.47 -3.92
CA PHE A 479 -4.98 -19.42 -4.41
C PHE A 479 -3.99 -20.02 -5.41
N THR A 480 -3.77 -19.32 -6.52
CA THR A 480 -2.70 -19.63 -7.47
C THR A 480 -1.64 -18.54 -7.37
N ILE A 481 -0.44 -18.93 -6.94
CA ILE A 481 0.67 -18.01 -6.67
C ILE A 481 1.64 -18.05 -7.85
N PHE A 482 1.85 -16.90 -8.49
CA PHE A 482 2.79 -16.68 -9.59
C PHE A 482 4.03 -15.95 -9.06
N SER A 483 5.02 -16.69 -8.57
CA SER A 483 6.25 -16.15 -8.00
C SER A 483 7.29 -15.74 -9.06
N VAL A 484 7.98 -14.64 -8.80
CA VAL A 484 9.13 -14.09 -9.53
C VAL A 484 10.44 -14.54 -8.89
#